data_AF-A0A1J3INL1-F1
#
_entry.id   AF-A0A1J3INL1-F1
#
_cell.length_a   1.000
_cell.length_b   1.000
_cell.length_c   1.000
_cell.angle_alpha   90.00
_cell.angle_beta   90.00
_cell.angle_gamma   90.00
#
_symmetry.space_group_name_H-M   'P 1'
#
loop_
_entity.id
_entity.type
_entity.pdbx_description
1 polymer ?
#
loop_
_entity_poly.entity_id
_entity_poly.type
_entity_poly.pdbx_seq_one_letter_code
_entity_poly.pdbx_strand_id
1 'polypeptide(L)'
;STVNCQDLKVRIVFGIKNQGLRFGSHVVLVFWTPPESSKSIVGGGVPQKQLVGFEKVEVGRSMTEKATVEFDVCKGLSLVDTDGKRKLITGHHKLVIGSNSDQQMIHHLNVRLAGDSTVAF
;
A
#
# COMPACT_ATOMS: atom_id res chain seq x y z
N SER A 1 -2.81 2.91 22.77
CA SER A 1 -3.23 1.54 22.45
C SER A 1 -2.13 0.82 21.70
N THR A 2 -1.81 -0.41 22.07
CA THR A 2 -0.88 -1.29 21.33
C THR A 2 -1.67 -2.03 20.26
N VAL A 3 -1.37 -1.81 18.97
CA VAL A 3 -1.97 -2.55 17.87
C VAL A 3 -1.25 -3.90 17.75
N ASN A 4 -1.98 -5.02 17.75
CA ASN A 4 -1.38 -6.30 17.39
C ASN A 4 -1.19 -6.35 15.87
N CYS A 5 0.07 -6.38 15.45
CA CYS A 5 0.48 -6.41 14.04
C CYS A 5 0.86 -7.81 13.55
N GLN A 6 0.68 -8.85 14.37
CA GLN A 6 0.95 -10.22 13.96
C GLN A 6 0.05 -10.58 12.77
N ASP A 7 0.69 -11.00 11.68
CA ASP A 7 0.06 -11.45 10.44
C ASP A 7 -0.87 -10.45 9.73
N LEU A 8 -0.79 -9.15 10.08
CA LEU A 8 -1.55 -8.11 9.39
C LEU A 8 -0.87 -7.75 8.07
N LYS A 9 -1.26 -8.47 7.01
CA LYS A 9 -0.70 -8.30 5.66
C LYS A 9 -1.75 -7.86 4.65
N VAL A 10 -1.32 -7.11 3.66
CA VAL A 10 -2.10 -6.81 2.46
C VAL A 10 -1.44 -7.54 1.29
N ARG A 11 -2.24 -8.31 0.56
CA ARG A 11 -1.87 -8.97 -0.69
C ARG A 11 -2.68 -8.35 -1.83
N ILE A 12 -1.99 -7.76 -2.79
CA ILE A 12 -2.61 -7.16 -3.98
C ILE A 12 -2.26 -8.03 -5.18
N VAL A 13 -3.27 -8.43 -5.94
CA VAL A 13 -3.11 -9.19 -7.18
C VAL A 13 -3.64 -8.34 -8.32
N PHE A 14 -2.84 -8.15 -9.36
CA PHE A 14 -3.20 -7.33 -10.52
C PHE A 14 -2.64 -7.93 -11.81
N GLY A 15 -3.29 -7.59 -12.93
CA GLY A 15 -2.89 -8.00 -14.27
C GLY A 15 -2.02 -6.93 -14.94
N ILE A 16 -0.94 -7.34 -15.56
CA ILE A 16 0.00 -6.48 -16.29
C ILE A 16 -0.05 -6.88 -17.75
N LYS A 17 -0.46 -5.95 -18.60
CA LYS A 17 -0.59 -6.17 -20.05
C LYS A 17 0.57 -5.52 -20.79
N ASN A 18 1.35 -6.31 -21.52
CA ASN A 18 2.34 -5.78 -22.45
C ASN A 18 1.66 -5.43 -23.77
N GLN A 19 1.49 -4.14 -24.03
CA GLN A 19 0.90 -3.64 -25.29
C GLN A 19 1.93 -3.52 -26.43
N GLY A 20 3.22 -3.76 -26.14
CA GLY A 20 4.30 -3.71 -27.10
C GLY A 20 4.44 -4.98 -27.94
N LEU A 21 5.27 -4.87 -28.98
CA LEU A 21 5.56 -5.97 -29.92
C LEU A 21 6.71 -6.87 -29.48
N ARG A 22 7.36 -6.59 -28.35
CA ARG A 22 8.53 -7.31 -27.87
C ARG A 22 8.25 -7.93 -26.50
N PHE A 23 8.79 -9.13 -26.28
CA PHE A 23 8.92 -9.69 -24.93
C PHE A 23 9.78 -8.75 -24.08
N GLY A 24 9.41 -8.56 -22.82
CA GLY A 24 10.17 -7.72 -21.91
C GLY A 24 9.77 -7.93 -20.47
N SER A 25 10.54 -7.31 -19.57
CA SER A 25 10.21 -7.29 -18.14
C SER A 25 9.72 -5.91 -17.73
N HIS A 26 8.78 -5.86 -16.79
CA HIS A 26 8.30 -4.64 -16.16
C HIS A 26 8.39 -4.74 -14.64
N VAL A 27 8.74 -3.65 -13.96
CA VAL A 27 8.74 -3.60 -12.49
C VAL A 27 7.55 -2.76 -12.06
N VAL A 28 6.60 -3.40 -11.38
CA VAL A 28 5.46 -2.69 -10.82
C VAL A 28 5.80 -2.25 -9.40
N LEU A 29 5.53 -0.97 -9.14
CA LEU A 29 5.75 -0.32 -7.85
C LEU A 29 4.40 -0.12 -7.14
N VAL A 30 4.34 -0.40 -5.85
CA VAL A 30 3.18 -0.10 -5.01
C VAL A 30 3.57 0.97 -4.00
N PHE A 31 2.98 2.15 -4.14
CA PHE A 31 3.16 3.28 -3.24
C PHE A 31 2.00 3.38 -2.26
N TRP A 32 2.28 3.79 -1.04
CA TRP A 32 1.29 4.18 -0.04
C TRP A 32 1.29 5.70 0.12
N THR A 33 0.09 6.30 0.18
CA THR A 33 -0.13 7.67 0.62
C THR A 33 -0.90 7.66 1.96
N PRO A 34 -0.34 8.29 3.01
CA PRO A 34 -0.98 8.38 4.34
C PRO A 34 -2.31 9.14 4.32
N PRO A 35 -3.19 8.91 5.32
CA PRO A 35 -4.39 9.74 5.53
C PRO A 35 -4.02 11.23 5.70
N GLU A 36 -4.88 12.14 5.24
CA GLU A 36 -4.63 13.59 5.35
C GLU A 36 -4.51 14.07 6.81
N SER A 37 -5.25 13.41 7.72
CA SER A 37 -5.17 13.62 9.17
C SER A 37 -3.81 13.26 9.78
N SER A 38 -2.94 12.54 9.07
CA SER A 38 -1.66 12.07 9.62
C SER A 38 -0.80 13.21 10.14
N LYS A 39 -0.78 14.36 9.45
CA LYS A 39 0.08 15.50 9.82
C LYS A 39 -0.27 16.07 11.20
N SER A 40 -1.55 16.16 11.54
CA SER A 40 -1.98 16.61 12.86
C SER A 40 -1.75 15.56 13.95
N ILE A 41 -1.71 14.27 13.60
CA ILE A 41 -1.53 13.17 14.56
C ILE A 41 -0.06 12.92 14.90
N VAL A 42 0.84 12.96 13.93
CA VAL A 42 2.28 12.66 14.14
C VAL A 42 3.16 13.90 14.27
N GLY A 43 2.60 15.10 14.11
CA GLY A 43 3.30 16.37 14.31
C GLY A 43 4.21 16.81 13.15
N GLY A 44 4.33 16.01 12.08
CA GLY A 44 5.15 16.36 10.91
C GLY A 44 5.72 15.13 10.20
N GLY A 45 6.63 15.35 9.25
CA GLY A 45 7.39 14.24 8.62
C GLY A 45 6.56 13.25 7.80
N VAL A 46 5.35 13.63 7.38
CA VAL A 46 4.45 12.75 6.61
C VAL A 46 4.88 12.74 5.14
N PRO A 47 5.22 11.56 4.55
CA PRO A 47 5.59 11.49 3.14
C PRO A 47 4.37 11.76 2.25
N GLN A 48 4.61 12.33 1.07
CA GLN A 48 3.57 12.46 0.03
C GLN A 48 3.14 11.07 -0.48
N LYS A 49 4.13 10.19 -0.69
CA LYS A 49 3.96 8.76 -0.96
C LYS A 49 5.22 8.00 -0.56
N GLN A 50 5.09 6.71 -0.26
CA GLN A 50 6.19 5.83 0.13
C GLN A 50 6.08 4.48 -0.59
N LEU A 51 7.18 3.94 -1.13
CA LEU A 51 7.19 2.61 -1.72
C LEU A 51 7.03 1.55 -0.62
N VAL A 52 6.02 0.68 -0.75
CA VAL A 52 5.73 -0.38 0.23
C VAL A 52 5.91 -1.80 -0.32
N GLY A 53 6.03 -1.92 -1.64
CA GLY A 53 6.32 -3.19 -2.30
C GLY A 53 6.58 -3.00 -3.79
N PHE A 54 7.20 -4.00 -4.41
CA PHE A 54 7.44 -4.03 -5.84
C PHE A 54 7.50 -5.49 -6.32
N GLU A 55 7.23 -5.70 -7.59
CA GLU A 55 7.36 -7.01 -8.24
C GLU A 55 7.88 -6.83 -9.67
N LYS A 56 8.88 -7.64 -10.05
CA LYS A 56 9.36 -7.71 -11.44
C LYS A 56 8.64 -8.87 -12.13
N VAL A 57 7.94 -8.56 -13.22
CA VAL A 57 7.26 -9.55 -14.06
C VAL A 57 7.91 -9.61 -15.44
N GLU A 58 7.93 -10.78 -16.05
CA GLU A 58 8.24 -10.94 -17.48
C GLU A 58 6.93 -11.15 -18.22
N VAL A 59 6.69 -10.36 -19.28
CA VAL A 59 5.41 -10.35 -19.99
C VAL A 59 5.66 -10.51 -21.48
N GLY A 60 5.09 -11.59 -22.03
CA GLY A 60 5.13 -11.87 -23.46
C GLY A 60 4.50 -10.77 -24.32
N ARG A 61 4.86 -10.75 -25.60
CA ARG A 61 4.27 -9.84 -26.59
C ARG A 61 2.75 -9.94 -26.57
N SER A 62 2.07 -8.81 -26.39
CA SER A 62 0.60 -8.75 -26.41
C SER A 62 -0.09 -9.64 -25.36
N MET A 63 0.65 -10.13 -24.36
CA MET A 63 0.15 -10.97 -23.28
C MET A 63 -0.19 -10.15 -22.05
N THR A 64 -0.97 -10.77 -21.16
CA THR A 64 -1.25 -10.26 -19.82
C THR A 64 -0.77 -11.29 -18.81
N GLU A 65 0.06 -10.87 -17.86
CA GLU A 65 0.52 -11.72 -16.76
C GLU A 65 -0.03 -11.24 -15.42
N LYS A 66 -0.18 -12.15 -14.47
CA LYS A 66 -0.58 -11.81 -13.10
C LYS A 66 0.67 -11.53 -12.26
N ALA A 67 0.65 -10.44 -11.51
CA ALA A 67 1.63 -10.14 -10.50
C ALA A 67 0.97 -10.03 -9.13
N THR A 68 1.73 -10.36 -8.09
CA THR A 68 1.29 -10.27 -6.70
C THR A 68 2.32 -9.49 -5.91
N VAL A 69 1.87 -8.50 -5.15
CA VAL A 69 2.68 -7.79 -4.15
C VAL A 69 2.05 -8.01 -2.79
N GLU A 70 2.84 -8.48 -1.83
CA GLU A 70 2.44 -8.65 -0.44
C GLU A 70 3.34 -7.81 0.48
N PHE A 71 2.75 -7.10 1.42
CA PHE A 71 3.51 -6.36 2.45
C PHE A 71 2.79 -6.36 3.79
N ASP A 72 3.58 -6.18 4.86
CA ASP A 72 3.13 -6.04 6.24
C ASP A 72 2.59 -4.63 6.47
N VAL A 73 1.36 -4.53 6.99
CA VAL A 73 0.65 -3.26 7.18
C VAL A 73 1.37 -2.35 8.17
N CYS A 74 1.84 -2.88 9.29
CA CYS A 74 2.48 -2.06 10.31
C CYS A 74 3.90 -1.64 9.90
N LYS A 75 4.58 -2.43 9.07
CA LYS A 75 5.88 -2.03 8.52
C LYS A 75 5.72 -1.02 7.38
N GLY A 76 4.75 -1.23 6.50
CA GLY A 76 4.56 -0.42 5.29
C GLY A 76 3.77 0.86 5.50
N LEU A 77 2.79 0.88 6.41
CA LEU A 77 1.79 1.96 6.54
C LEU A 77 1.87 2.73 7.88
N SER A 78 2.94 2.56 8.64
CA SER A 78 3.17 3.33 9.87
C SER A 78 3.95 4.62 9.60
N LEU A 79 3.70 5.64 10.42
CA LEU A 79 4.50 6.86 10.49
C LEU A 79 5.26 6.93 11.81
N VAL A 80 6.34 7.70 11.85
CA VAL A 80 7.07 8.00 13.09
C VAL A 80 6.59 9.35 13.62
N ASP A 81 6.25 9.42 14.91
CA ASP A 81 5.90 10.68 15.57
C ASP A 81 7.13 11.46 16.05
N THR A 82 6.90 12.63 16.64
CA THR A 82 7.95 13.50 17.17
C THR A 82 8.78 12.86 18.29
N ASP A 83 8.28 11.81 18.94
CA ASP A 83 8.97 11.08 20.00
C ASP A 83 9.76 9.87 19.44
N GLY A 84 9.79 9.68 18.12
CA GLY A 84 10.45 8.55 17.48
C GLY A 84 9.65 7.25 17.53
N LYS A 85 8.36 7.29 17.90
CA LYS A 85 7.51 6.09 18.01
C LYS A 85 6.75 5.85 16.71
N ARG A 86 6.73 4.60 16.26
CA ARG A 86 5.94 4.18 15.09
C ARG A 86 4.45 4.10 15.47
N LYS A 87 3.59 4.74 14.67
CA LYS A 87 2.14 4.75 14.79
C LYS A 87 1.49 4.30 13.49
N LEU A 88 0.59 3.33 13.57
CA LEU A 88 -0.35 3.02 12.50
C LEU A 88 -1.56 3.95 12.65
N ILE A 89 -1.80 4.79 11.65
CA ILE A 89 -2.90 5.76 11.67
C ILE A 89 -4.18 5.07 11.24
N THR A 90 -5.30 5.37 11.91
CA THR A 90 -6.63 4.92 11.50
C THR A 90 -7.23 5.86 10.45
N GLY A 91 -8.07 5.33 9.57
CA GLY A 91 -8.75 6.08 8.52
C GLY A 91 -8.40 5.57 7.13
N HIS A 92 -8.60 6.42 6.13
CA HIS A 92 -8.46 6.06 4.72
C HIS A 92 -7.03 6.26 4.21
N HIS A 93 -6.37 5.16 3.87
CA HIS A 93 -5.08 5.11 3.20
C HIS A 93 -5.30 4.90 1.70
N LYS A 94 -4.37 5.39 0.88
CA LYS A 94 -4.36 5.13 -0.56
C LYS A 94 -3.14 4.28 -0.91
N LEU A 95 -3.35 3.26 -1.73
CA LEU A 95 -2.32 2.48 -2.40
C LEU A 95 -2.36 2.84 -3.88
N VAL A 96 -1.24 3.29 -4.43
CA VAL A 96 -1.07 3.66 -5.84
C VAL A 96 -0.17 2.62 -6.49
N ILE A 97 -0.71 1.89 -7.45
CA ILE A 97 -0.04 0.81 -8.17
C ILE A 97 0.40 1.35 -9.52
N GLY A 98 1.68 1.23 -9.81
CA GLY A 98 2.32 1.79 -10.99
C GLY A 98 3.13 3.05 -10.71
N SER A 99 4.15 3.26 -11.53
CA SER A 99 4.96 4.48 -11.60
C SER A 99 4.24 5.57 -12.41
N ASN A 100 4.86 6.73 -12.58
CA ASN A 100 4.26 7.82 -13.36
C ASN A 100 4.21 7.53 -14.87
N SER A 101 4.99 6.57 -15.37
CA SER A 101 4.94 6.10 -16.76
C SER A 101 3.90 5.01 -17.00
N ASP A 102 3.25 4.53 -15.94
CA ASP A 102 2.21 3.50 -16.02
C ASP A 102 0.82 4.13 -15.99
N GLN A 103 -0.18 3.40 -16.49
CA GLN A 103 -1.57 3.68 -16.14
C GLN A 103 -1.80 3.27 -14.68
N GLN A 104 -1.79 4.26 -13.78
CA GLN A 104 -1.89 4.00 -12.34
C GLN A 104 -3.27 3.49 -11.93
N MET A 105 -3.27 2.56 -10.97
CA MET A 105 -4.47 2.11 -10.28
C MET A 105 -4.42 2.54 -8.82
N ILE A 106 -5.55 2.99 -8.27
CA ILE A 106 -5.64 3.42 -6.87
C ILE A 106 -6.58 2.48 -6.11
N HIS A 107 -6.08 1.92 -5.02
CA HIS A 107 -6.88 1.18 -4.04
C HIS A 107 -6.96 1.95 -2.73
N HIS A 108 -8.15 1.98 -2.14
CA HIS A 108 -8.38 2.57 -0.83
C HIS A 108 -8.39 1.47 0.23
N LEU A 109 -7.64 1.68 1.31
CA LEU A 109 -7.59 0.79 2.46
C LEU A 109 -8.02 1.57 3.70
N ASN A 110 -9.06 1.10 4.40
CA ASN A 110 -9.50 1.73 5.63
C ASN A 110 -8.96 0.96 6.84
N VAL A 111 -8.15 1.61 7.67
CA VAL A 111 -7.65 1.05 8.93
C VAL A 111 -8.55 1.52 10.06
N ARG A 112 -9.16 0.58 10.78
CA ARG A 112 -10.02 0.87 11.93
C ARG A 112 -9.55 0.08 13.13
N LEU A 113 -9.76 0.63 14.33
CA LEU A 113 -9.64 -0.16 15.55
C LEU A 113 -10.73 -1.24 15.51
N ALA A 114 -10.36 -2.48 15.81
CA ALA A 114 -11.35 -3.49 16.14
C ALA A 114 -12.05 -3.00 17.41
N GLY A 115 -13.33 -2.67 17.32
CA GLY A 115 -14.14 -2.42 18.51
C GLY A 115 -14.28 -3.71 19.30
N ASP A 116 -14.28 -3.60 20.63
CA ASP A 116 -14.84 -4.63 21.49
C ASP A 116 -16.26 -4.93 21.01
N SER A 117 -16.55 -6.19 20.74
CA SER A 117 -17.79 -6.65 20.12
C SER A 117 -18.96 -6.54 21.09
N THR A 118 -19.35 -5.33 21.50
CA THR A 118 -20.56 -5.08 22.29
C THR A 118 -21.29 -3.86 21.76
N VAL A 119 -21.80 -3.98 20.53
CA VAL A 119 -23.09 -3.39 20.20
C VAL A 119 -23.88 -4.49 19.50
N ALA A 120 -24.62 -5.24 20.31
CA ALA A 120 -25.67 -6.13 19.82
C ALA A 120 -26.78 -5.30 19.17
N PHE A 121 -27.40 -5.89 18.15
CA PHE A 121 -28.55 -5.39 17.41
C PHE A 121 -29.72 -4.98 18.32
#